data_AF-A0AAU0NAU5-F1
#
_entry.id   AF-A0AAU0NAU5-F1
#
_cell.length_a   1.000
_cell.length_b   1.000
_cell.length_c   1.000
_cell.angle_alpha   90.00
_cell.angle_beta   90.00
_cell.angle_gamma   90.00
#
_symmetry.space_group_name_H-M   'P 1'
#
loop_
_entity.id
_entity.type
_entity.pdbx_description
1 polymer ?
#
loop_
_entity_poly.entity_id
_entity_poly.type
_entity_poly.pdbx_seq_one_letter_code
_entity_poly.pdbx_strand_id
1 'polypeptide(L)'
;MKHPNVIILLSIIFLSACSKEPMIRLSEERQAYITEKQNIEQASHKNKGEEKTVNIEITNEIAYDETMSFDDIVDFIPIQPNQINQYIENDQEFFRYMEFVDGNLKMMQVREQTPTAISNHYYAWDAQQISDLGVGEGTNIPSNQLSNLSTERSNIILKAPIQKGNSWEMSSEEIASITNLYETVNINGTTYQDVVEVAYQDGQQIKYFAKGLGIVAEIYPDDSLVLSSISQNSYFQVQIPIKAPQQVDNKLVLVDDVAPIKFQTNEESANIYTKLFQTLGWITPDISVNKINKETYYINVDFTPGIVAAMNQNEVTERGIIPAIVMTMIEHYGVEAVQLTVNGLGMTPNTISYPDGGLWYPNDMWKTDINQSFS
;
A
#
# COMPACT_ATOMS: atom_id res chain seq x y z
N MET A 1 86.02 -36.14 -16.39
CA MET A 1 86.52 -34.74 -16.44
C MET A 1 85.34 -33.83 -16.75
N LYS A 2 85.13 -32.82 -15.88
CA LYS A 2 84.30 -31.60 -16.03
C LYS A 2 82.75 -31.77 -16.14
N HIS A 3 82.07 -31.33 -15.08
CA HIS A 3 80.69 -30.80 -15.04
C HIS A 3 80.54 -29.51 -15.92
N PRO A 4 79.37 -28.84 -16.12
CA PRO A 4 78.05 -28.96 -15.43
C PRO A 4 76.76 -28.80 -16.31
N ASN A 5 75.61 -29.00 -15.64
CA ASN A 5 74.27 -28.37 -15.74
C ASN A 5 73.78 -27.76 -17.07
N VAL A 6 72.54 -28.07 -17.48
CA VAL A 6 71.41 -27.11 -17.61
C VAL A 6 70.09 -27.91 -17.68
N ILE A 7 69.12 -27.46 -16.88
CA ILE A 7 67.71 -27.88 -16.85
C ILE A 7 66.99 -27.31 -18.07
N ILE A 8 66.32 -28.16 -18.85
CA ILE A 8 65.33 -27.79 -19.86
C ILE A 8 64.09 -28.64 -19.57
N LEU A 9 63.07 -28.05 -18.95
CA LEU A 9 61.75 -28.66 -18.90
C LEU A 9 60.87 -27.96 -19.94
N LEU A 10 60.45 -28.77 -20.90
CA LEU A 10 59.64 -28.41 -22.06
C LEU A 10 58.26 -27.88 -21.65
N SER A 11 57.90 -26.77 -22.27
CA SER A 11 56.56 -26.22 -22.39
C SER A 11 55.70 -27.13 -23.28
N ILE A 12 54.50 -27.52 -22.80
CA ILE A 12 53.38 -27.93 -23.67
C ILE A 12 52.13 -27.20 -23.19
N ILE A 13 51.52 -26.53 -24.14
CA ILE A 13 50.34 -25.68 -24.08
C ILE A 13 49.09 -26.57 -24.00
N PHE A 14 48.19 -26.27 -23.06
CA PHE A 14 46.76 -26.54 -23.24
C PHE A 14 45.97 -25.25 -22.95
N LEU A 15 45.10 -24.92 -23.90
CA LEU A 15 44.19 -23.78 -23.89
C LEU A 15 43.17 -23.88 -22.76
N SER A 16 42.94 -22.78 -22.05
CA SER A 16 41.64 -22.48 -21.44
C SER A 16 41.49 -20.95 -21.42
N ALA A 17 40.68 -20.43 -22.32
CA ALA A 17 40.21 -19.06 -22.24
C ALA A 17 39.26 -18.95 -21.04
N CYS A 18 39.57 -18.07 -20.09
CA CYS A 18 38.60 -17.53 -19.15
C CYS A 18 38.49 -16.03 -19.44
N SER A 19 37.48 -15.66 -20.22
CA SER A 19 36.96 -14.29 -20.23
C SER A 19 36.48 -13.98 -18.81
N LYS A 20 37.12 -13.01 -18.16
CA LYS A 20 36.60 -12.45 -16.92
C LYS A 20 35.31 -11.71 -17.24
N GLU A 21 34.19 -12.23 -16.78
CA GLU A 21 32.95 -11.47 -16.66
C GLU A 21 33.17 -10.30 -15.68
N PRO A 22 32.59 -9.11 -15.93
CA PRO A 22 32.57 -8.05 -14.95
C PRO A 22 31.71 -8.48 -13.75
N MET A 23 32.35 -8.65 -12.59
CA MET A 23 31.65 -8.75 -11.30
C MET A 23 30.82 -7.49 -11.10
N ILE A 24 29.49 -7.63 -11.15
CA ILE A 24 28.56 -6.61 -10.67
C ILE A 24 28.81 -6.46 -9.16
N ARG A 25 29.51 -5.39 -8.78
CA ARG A 25 29.59 -5.00 -7.37
C ARG A 25 28.26 -4.35 -7.01
N LEU A 26 27.44 -5.09 -6.27
CA LEU A 26 26.29 -4.55 -5.56
C LEU A 26 26.77 -3.41 -4.64
N SER A 27 25.98 -2.34 -4.51
CA SER A 27 26.24 -1.30 -3.52
C SER A 27 26.25 -1.91 -2.11
N GLU A 28 27.04 -1.34 -1.20
CA GLU A 28 27.15 -1.82 0.19
C GLU A 28 25.77 -1.90 0.88
N GLU A 29 24.85 -0.99 0.51
CA GLU A 29 23.46 -0.99 0.96
C GLU A 29 22.65 -2.21 0.47
N ARG A 30 22.83 -2.66 -0.78
CA ARG A 30 22.17 -3.87 -1.28
C ARG A 30 22.73 -5.15 -0.65
N GLN A 31 24.02 -5.18 -0.31
CA GLN A 31 24.64 -6.33 0.38
C GLN A 31 24.18 -6.43 1.84
N ALA A 32 23.98 -5.30 2.52
CA ALA A 32 23.38 -5.25 3.83
C ALA A 32 21.93 -5.79 3.82
N TYR A 33 21.12 -5.37 2.84
CA TYR A 33 19.73 -5.82 2.69
C TYR A 33 19.60 -7.33 2.41
N ILE A 34 20.44 -7.91 1.54
CA ILE A 34 20.41 -9.35 1.25
C ILE A 34 20.81 -10.17 2.48
N THR A 35 21.77 -9.68 3.25
CA THR A 35 22.23 -10.32 4.49
C THR A 35 21.13 -10.29 5.56
N GLU A 36 20.41 -9.17 5.68
CA GLU A 36 19.26 -9.03 6.57
C GLU A 36 18.11 -9.97 6.20
N LYS A 37 17.77 -10.05 4.90
CA LYS A 37 16.73 -10.98 4.40
C LYS A 37 17.08 -12.45 4.65
N GLN A 38 18.35 -12.84 4.45
CA GLN A 38 18.80 -14.21 4.69
C GLN A 38 18.84 -14.57 6.18
N ASN A 39 19.13 -13.60 7.06
CA ASN A 39 19.08 -13.81 8.51
C ASN A 39 17.63 -13.97 9.03
N ILE A 40 16.67 -13.26 8.43
CA ILE A 40 15.23 -13.42 8.71
C ILE A 40 14.74 -14.80 8.26
N GLU A 41 15.16 -15.26 7.07
CA GLU A 41 14.77 -16.57 6.54
C GLU A 41 15.34 -17.73 7.38
N GLN A 42 16.57 -17.60 7.93
CA GLN A 42 17.17 -18.62 8.80
C GLN A 42 16.61 -18.65 10.23
N ALA A 43 16.07 -17.53 10.74
CA ALA A 43 15.41 -17.47 12.05
C ALA A 43 14.01 -18.15 12.06
N SER A 44 13.37 -18.29 10.89
CA SER A 44 12.02 -18.87 10.76
C SER A 44 11.96 -20.41 10.76
N HIS A 45 13.09 -21.10 10.92
CA HIS A 45 13.16 -22.57 10.95
C HIS A 45 13.67 -23.10 12.30
N LYS A 46 13.05 -22.65 13.40
CA LYS A 46 13.05 -23.36 14.69
C LYS A 46 11.93 -22.81 15.56
N ASN A 47 10.78 -23.49 15.53
CA ASN A 47 10.08 -23.98 16.73
C ASN A 47 8.71 -24.52 16.32
N LYS A 48 8.48 -25.80 16.65
CA LYS A 48 7.21 -26.49 16.44
C LYS A 48 6.70 -26.90 17.82
N GLY A 49 5.52 -26.39 18.16
CA GLY A 49 4.63 -26.92 19.19
C GLY A 49 4.79 -26.32 20.58
N GLU A 50 3.93 -25.36 20.90
CA GLU A 50 3.34 -25.11 22.23
C GLU A 50 2.09 -24.22 22.00
N GLU A 51 0.99 -24.47 22.72
CA GLU A 51 -0.22 -23.63 22.71
C GLU A 51 0.19 -22.19 23.10
N LYS A 52 0.11 -21.25 22.15
CA LYS A 52 0.37 -19.83 22.41
C LYS A 52 -0.82 -19.26 23.18
N THR A 53 -0.65 -19.08 24.48
CA THR A 53 -1.45 -18.11 25.23
C THR A 53 -1.02 -16.72 24.80
N VAL A 54 -1.97 -15.93 24.29
CA VAL A 54 -1.74 -14.54 23.92
C VAL A 54 -1.58 -13.72 25.20
N ASN A 55 -0.37 -13.25 25.48
CA ASN A 55 -0.08 -12.43 26.66
C ASN A 55 -0.17 -10.94 26.28
N ILE A 56 -1.37 -10.38 26.28
CA ILE A 56 -1.54 -8.91 26.33
C ILE A 56 -1.45 -8.47 27.78
N GLU A 57 -0.59 -7.49 28.05
CA GLU A 57 -0.49 -6.87 29.36
C GLU A 57 -1.45 -5.68 29.43
N ILE A 58 -2.52 -5.82 30.23
CA ILE A 58 -3.42 -4.74 30.60
C ILE A 58 -3.14 -4.37 32.04
N THR A 59 -2.76 -3.11 32.28
CA THR A 59 -2.37 -2.63 33.61
C THR A 59 -2.80 -1.19 33.83
N ASN A 60 -2.63 -0.70 35.07
CA ASN A 60 -2.84 0.70 35.44
C ASN A 60 -4.21 1.25 35.02
N GLU A 61 -5.23 0.41 35.13
CA GLU A 61 -6.62 0.74 34.80
C GLU A 61 -7.18 1.72 35.84
N ILE A 62 -7.59 2.88 35.35
CA ILE A 62 -8.39 3.85 36.10
C ILE A 62 -9.72 3.95 35.36
N ALA A 63 -10.73 3.25 35.90
CA ALA A 63 -12.07 3.26 35.34
C ALA A 63 -12.83 4.52 35.77
N TYR A 64 -13.68 5.02 34.86
CA TYR A 64 -14.69 6.01 35.21
C TYR A 64 -15.77 5.40 36.13
N ASP A 65 -16.56 6.25 36.78
CA ASP A 65 -17.74 5.81 37.52
C ASP A 65 -18.85 5.27 36.60
N GLU A 66 -19.82 4.55 37.16
CA GLU A 66 -20.91 3.91 36.41
C GLU A 66 -21.89 4.91 35.74
N THR A 67 -21.84 6.18 36.12
CA THR A 67 -22.69 7.25 35.56
C THR A 67 -22.02 7.97 34.38
N MET A 68 -20.72 7.75 34.16
CA MET A 68 -20.00 8.34 33.05
C MET A 68 -20.55 7.84 31.71
N SER A 69 -20.63 8.76 30.76
CA SER A 69 -20.93 8.45 29.36
C SER A 69 -20.18 9.40 28.43
N PHE A 70 -19.80 8.90 27.26
CA PHE A 70 -19.31 9.75 26.18
C PHE A 70 -20.46 10.14 25.24
N ASP A 71 -20.50 11.41 24.85
CA ASP A 71 -21.61 11.98 24.09
C ASP A 71 -21.59 11.61 22.61
N ASP A 72 -20.41 11.59 21.98
CA ASP A 72 -20.28 11.45 20.53
C ASP A 72 -19.51 10.19 20.14
N ILE A 73 -20.19 9.31 19.42
CA ILE A 73 -19.59 8.07 18.92
C ILE A 73 -18.53 8.31 17.87
N VAL A 74 -18.58 9.45 17.15
CA VAL A 74 -17.57 9.75 16.12
C VAL A 74 -16.18 10.03 16.69
N ASP A 75 -16.10 10.33 17.99
CA ASP A 75 -14.81 10.46 18.68
C ASP A 75 -14.06 9.12 18.74
N PHE A 76 -14.74 8.00 18.47
CA PHE A 76 -14.21 6.64 18.53
C PHE A 76 -14.14 5.95 17.17
N ILE A 77 -14.20 6.70 16.05
CA ILE A 77 -14.04 6.11 14.72
C ILE A 77 -12.73 5.29 14.64
N PRO A 78 -12.77 4.08 14.04
CA PRO A 78 -11.65 3.13 14.03
C PRO A 78 -10.26 3.66 13.73
N ILE A 79 -10.13 4.61 12.79
CA ILE A 79 -8.86 5.20 12.35
C ILE A 79 -9.11 6.69 12.07
N GLN A 80 -8.09 7.54 12.20
CA GLN A 80 -8.15 8.97 11.89
C GLN A 80 -7.50 9.31 10.54
N PRO A 81 -7.89 10.44 9.90
CA PRO A 81 -7.24 10.92 8.69
C PRO A 81 -5.74 11.20 8.88
N ASN A 82 -4.94 10.90 7.86
CA ASN A 82 -3.49 11.14 7.82
C ASN A 82 -2.73 10.54 9.01
N GLN A 83 -3.22 9.42 9.54
CA GLN A 83 -2.64 8.68 10.64
C GLN A 83 -2.18 7.31 10.17
N ILE A 84 -0.90 7.00 10.32
CA ILE A 84 -0.37 5.64 10.10
C ILE A 84 -0.43 4.93 11.45
N ASN A 85 -1.29 3.93 11.55
CA ASN A 85 -1.38 3.07 12.72
C ASN A 85 -0.58 1.80 12.43
N GLN A 86 0.43 1.54 13.23
CA GLN A 86 1.14 0.28 13.21
C GLN A 86 0.59 -0.60 14.32
N TYR A 87 0.23 -1.81 13.97
CA TYR A 87 -0.21 -2.83 14.90
C TYR A 87 0.69 -4.05 14.86
N ILE A 88 0.65 -4.83 15.94
CA ILE A 88 1.33 -6.12 16.08
C ILE A 88 0.28 -7.21 16.30
N GLU A 89 0.40 -8.28 15.53
CA GLU A 89 -0.37 -9.53 15.66
C GLU A 89 0.59 -10.70 15.44
N ASN A 90 0.65 -11.66 16.37
CA ASN A 90 1.55 -12.82 16.27
C ASN A 90 3.02 -12.48 15.90
N ASP A 91 3.58 -11.42 16.48
CA ASP A 91 4.92 -10.90 16.19
C ASP A 91 5.11 -10.41 14.73
N GLN A 92 4.01 -10.16 14.01
CA GLN A 92 3.99 -9.55 12.68
C GLN A 92 3.43 -8.14 12.77
N GLU A 93 4.10 -7.23 12.06
CA GLU A 93 3.66 -5.85 11.95
C GLU A 93 2.71 -5.70 10.76
N PHE A 94 1.65 -4.92 10.95
CA PHE A 94 0.84 -4.44 9.85
C PHE A 94 0.37 -3.01 10.08
N PHE A 95 -0.04 -2.37 9.00
CA PHE A 95 -0.36 -0.94 8.98
C PHE A 95 -1.81 -0.74 8.60
N ARG A 96 -2.51 0.12 9.34
CA ARG A 96 -3.81 0.66 8.92
C ARG A 96 -3.67 2.15 8.60
N TYR A 97 -4.31 2.57 7.51
CA TYR A 97 -4.31 3.95 7.05
C TYR A 97 -5.66 4.31 6.41
N MET A 98 -6.26 5.43 6.80
CA MET A 98 -7.49 5.90 6.18
C MET A 98 -7.21 6.44 4.78
N GLU A 99 -7.58 5.70 3.74
CA GLU A 99 -7.43 6.14 2.35
C GLU A 99 -8.48 7.15 1.97
N PHE A 100 -9.75 6.89 2.32
CA PHE A 100 -10.87 7.78 2.01
C PHE A 100 -11.83 7.92 3.17
N VAL A 101 -12.44 9.10 3.28
CA VAL A 101 -13.50 9.43 4.22
C VAL A 101 -14.47 10.41 3.58
N ASP A 102 -15.76 10.10 3.64
CA ASP A 102 -16.84 10.96 3.15
C ASP A 102 -17.79 11.30 4.30
N GLY A 103 -17.82 12.57 4.68
CA GLY A 103 -18.67 13.06 5.78
C GLY A 103 -20.16 13.13 5.45
N ASN A 104 -20.55 13.15 4.17
CA ASN A 104 -21.95 13.12 3.76
C ASN A 104 -22.49 11.69 3.79
N LEU A 105 -21.71 10.74 3.26
CA LEU A 105 -22.04 9.31 3.36
C LEU A 105 -21.84 8.79 4.78
N LYS A 106 -21.02 9.47 5.59
CA LYS A 106 -20.54 9.03 6.90
C LYS A 106 -19.88 7.66 6.81
N MET A 107 -18.96 7.54 5.86
CA MET A 107 -18.23 6.31 5.59
C MET A 107 -16.74 6.56 5.46
N MET A 108 -15.94 5.54 5.71
CA MET A 108 -14.51 5.53 5.48
C MET A 108 -14.03 4.21 4.91
N GLN A 109 -12.93 4.31 4.16
CA GLN A 109 -12.16 3.22 3.59
C GLN A 109 -10.78 3.26 4.25
N VAL A 110 -10.44 2.18 4.91
CA VAL A 110 -9.18 2.01 5.63
C VAL A 110 -8.39 0.91 4.93
N ARG A 111 -7.23 1.27 4.39
CA ARG A 111 -6.23 0.28 3.96
C ARG A 111 -5.74 -0.47 5.19
N GLU A 112 -5.68 -1.78 5.09
CA GLU A 112 -4.83 -2.62 5.91
C GLU A 112 -3.73 -3.23 5.03
N GLN A 113 -2.49 -3.15 5.49
CA GLN A 113 -1.33 -3.66 4.77
C GLN A 113 -0.49 -4.54 5.69
N THR A 114 -0.49 -5.83 5.37
CA THR A 114 0.39 -6.84 5.96
C THR A 114 1.64 -7.01 5.09
N PRO A 115 2.62 -7.84 5.48
CA PRO A 115 3.79 -8.12 4.65
C PRO A 115 3.47 -8.75 3.29
N THR A 116 2.30 -9.37 3.13
CA THR A 116 1.95 -10.19 1.95
C THR A 116 0.68 -9.75 1.23
N ALA A 117 -0.15 -8.89 1.84
CA ALA A 117 -1.44 -8.52 1.29
C ALA A 117 -1.82 -7.07 1.62
N ILE A 118 -2.70 -6.52 0.78
CA ILE A 118 -3.36 -5.24 0.98
C ILE A 118 -4.86 -5.49 0.87
N SER A 119 -5.62 -5.05 1.86
CA SER A 119 -7.07 -5.10 1.89
C SER A 119 -7.63 -3.73 2.24
N ASN A 120 -8.92 -3.53 1.98
CA ASN A 120 -9.65 -2.33 2.38
C ASN A 120 -10.79 -2.72 3.32
N HIS A 121 -10.75 -2.21 4.53
CA HIS A 121 -11.84 -2.27 5.50
C HIS A 121 -12.74 -1.06 5.32
N TYR A 122 -14.04 -1.29 5.43
CA TYR A 122 -15.03 -0.24 5.23
C TYR A 122 -15.85 -0.05 6.48
N TYR A 123 -16.02 1.20 6.90
CA TYR A 123 -16.83 1.53 8.07
C TYR A 123 -17.85 2.60 7.72
N ALA A 124 -19.02 2.51 8.35
CA ALA A 124 -20.04 3.55 8.32
C ALA A 124 -20.37 3.99 9.74
N TRP A 125 -20.88 5.20 9.90
CA TRP A 125 -21.35 5.66 11.20
C TRP A 125 -22.57 6.57 11.08
N ASP A 126 -23.33 6.65 12.17
CA ASP A 126 -24.32 7.68 12.41
C ASP A 126 -24.24 8.15 13.87
N ALA A 127 -25.28 8.82 14.37
CA ALA A 127 -25.30 9.30 15.76
C ALA A 127 -25.48 8.18 16.80
N GLN A 128 -25.84 6.98 16.37
CA GLN A 128 -26.20 5.86 17.24
C GLN A 128 -25.20 4.70 17.17
N GLN A 129 -24.47 4.54 16.07
CA GLN A 129 -23.56 3.41 15.90
C GLN A 129 -22.42 3.66 14.94
N ILE A 130 -21.34 2.89 15.13
CA ILE A 130 -20.30 2.63 14.13
C ILE A 130 -20.48 1.18 13.68
N SER A 131 -20.44 0.97 12.37
CA SER A 131 -20.63 -0.33 11.74
C SER A 131 -19.47 -0.67 10.81
N ASP A 132 -19.02 -1.92 10.87
CA ASP A 132 -18.12 -2.54 9.90
C ASP A 132 -18.95 -3.07 8.72
N LEU A 133 -18.62 -2.63 7.51
CA LEU A 133 -19.31 -3.00 6.27
C LEU A 133 -18.62 -4.17 5.55
N GLY A 134 -17.53 -4.68 6.13
CA GLY A 134 -16.74 -5.78 5.60
C GLY A 134 -15.43 -5.34 4.96
N VAL A 135 -14.79 -6.31 4.31
CA VAL A 135 -13.46 -6.18 3.71
C VAL A 135 -13.56 -6.38 2.21
N GLY A 136 -12.88 -5.53 1.45
CA GLY A 136 -12.68 -5.67 0.01
C GLY A 136 -11.21 -5.74 -0.37
N GLU A 137 -10.97 -5.93 -1.66
CA GLU A 137 -9.62 -5.94 -2.21
C GLU A 137 -8.95 -4.57 -2.07
N GLY A 138 -7.69 -4.57 -1.63
CA GLY A 138 -6.84 -3.40 -1.61
C GLY A 138 -5.92 -3.37 -2.83
N THR A 139 -5.42 -2.19 -3.19
CA THR A 139 -4.45 -2.04 -4.29
C THR A 139 -3.34 -1.06 -3.87
N ASN A 140 -2.21 -1.07 -4.57
CA ASN A 140 -1.12 -0.15 -4.23
C ASN A 140 -1.49 1.32 -4.40
N ILE A 141 -2.36 1.65 -5.36
CA ILE A 141 -2.85 3.00 -5.58
C ILE A 141 -4.28 3.10 -5.04
N PRO A 142 -4.56 3.97 -4.06
CA PRO A 142 -5.89 4.10 -3.49
C PRO A 142 -6.93 4.43 -4.57
N SER A 143 -8.08 3.78 -4.48
CA SER A 143 -9.26 4.02 -5.32
C SER A 143 -10.49 4.07 -4.44
N ASN A 144 -11.25 5.15 -4.51
CA ASN A 144 -12.40 5.37 -3.65
C ASN A 144 -13.55 4.43 -4.02
N GLN A 145 -13.96 3.56 -3.09
CA GLN A 145 -15.08 2.63 -3.28
C GLN A 145 -16.34 3.02 -2.49
N LEU A 146 -16.32 4.11 -1.73
CA LEU A 146 -17.37 4.40 -0.74
C LEU A 146 -18.77 4.51 -1.34
N SER A 147 -18.90 5.07 -2.54
CA SER A 147 -20.20 5.19 -3.23
C SER A 147 -20.77 3.87 -3.75
N ASN A 148 -19.96 2.81 -3.78
CA ASN A 148 -20.33 1.50 -4.32
C ASN A 148 -20.75 0.51 -3.22
N LEU A 149 -20.64 0.91 -1.95
CA LEU A 149 -20.92 0.05 -0.80
C LEU A 149 -22.38 0.09 -0.39
N SER A 150 -22.88 -1.04 0.12
CA SER A 150 -24.18 -1.13 0.77
C SER A 150 -24.00 -1.25 2.28
N THR A 151 -24.87 -0.59 3.04
CA THR A 151 -24.90 -0.67 4.51
C THR A 151 -25.82 -1.77 5.04
N GLU A 152 -26.52 -2.49 4.15
CA GLU A 152 -27.56 -3.46 4.54
C GLU A 152 -27.02 -4.70 5.29
N ARG A 153 -25.74 -5.04 5.12
CA ARG A 153 -25.09 -6.20 5.73
C ARG A 153 -23.89 -5.78 6.57
N SER A 154 -24.17 -4.98 7.58
CA SER A 154 -23.14 -4.38 8.42
C SER A 154 -23.17 -4.94 9.86
N ASN A 155 -22.00 -5.01 10.48
CA ASN A 155 -21.82 -5.47 11.85
C ASN A 155 -21.59 -4.25 12.75
N ILE A 156 -22.36 -4.10 13.82
CA ILE A 156 -22.19 -2.97 14.75
C ILE A 156 -20.95 -3.21 15.62
N ILE A 157 -19.99 -2.28 15.58
CA ILE A 157 -18.75 -2.35 16.37
C ILE A 157 -18.71 -1.34 17.53
N LEU A 158 -19.63 -0.40 17.58
CA LEU A 158 -19.84 0.45 18.75
C LEU A 158 -21.26 1.01 18.67
N LYS A 159 -21.93 1.13 19.81
CA LYS A 159 -23.30 1.65 19.88
C LYS A 159 -23.47 2.64 21.02
N ALA A 160 -24.16 3.74 20.73
CA ALA A 160 -24.62 4.70 21.72
C ALA A 160 -25.80 4.13 22.55
N PRO A 161 -26.02 4.61 23.79
CA PRO A 161 -25.14 5.50 24.53
C PRO A 161 -23.80 4.83 24.87
N ILE A 162 -22.70 5.58 24.82
CA ILE A 162 -21.39 5.04 25.18
C ILE A 162 -21.29 5.09 26.71
N GLN A 163 -21.90 4.10 27.36
CA GLN A 163 -21.98 3.93 28.80
C GLN A 163 -21.78 2.45 29.14
N LYS A 164 -21.11 2.18 30.26
CA LYS A 164 -20.97 0.82 30.79
C LYS A 164 -22.33 0.14 30.96
N GLY A 165 -22.42 -1.11 30.50
CA GLY A 165 -23.63 -1.91 30.52
C GLY A 165 -24.55 -1.71 29.32
N ASN A 166 -24.27 -0.75 28.42
CA ASN A 166 -25.01 -0.68 27.16
C ASN A 166 -24.70 -1.92 26.31
N SER A 167 -25.73 -2.56 25.75
CA SER A 167 -25.61 -3.82 25.02
C SER A 167 -26.51 -3.85 23.80
N TRP A 168 -26.12 -4.61 22.77
CA TRP A 168 -26.92 -4.81 21.56
C TRP A 168 -26.79 -6.24 21.03
N GLU A 169 -27.85 -6.71 20.40
CA GLU A 169 -27.87 -7.97 19.67
C GLU A 169 -27.06 -7.81 18.36
N MET A 170 -26.09 -8.69 18.15
CA MET A 170 -25.32 -8.83 16.91
C MET A 170 -26.00 -9.84 15.97
N SER A 171 -26.50 -10.92 16.56
CA SER A 171 -27.29 -11.97 15.91
C SER A 171 -28.29 -12.55 16.92
N SER A 172 -29.07 -13.57 16.56
CA SER A 172 -30.06 -14.17 17.46
C SER A 172 -29.46 -14.82 18.71
N GLU A 173 -28.16 -15.11 18.71
CA GLU A 173 -27.46 -15.81 19.80
C GLU A 173 -26.25 -15.02 20.34
N GLU A 174 -25.90 -13.88 19.72
CA GLU A 174 -24.70 -13.13 20.07
C GLU A 174 -25.05 -11.72 20.54
N ILE A 175 -24.52 -11.35 21.70
CA ILE A 175 -24.65 -10.02 22.28
C ILE A 175 -23.27 -9.37 22.33
N ALA A 176 -23.23 -8.08 22.03
CA ALA A 176 -22.09 -7.23 22.32
C ALA A 176 -22.47 -6.22 23.42
N SER A 177 -21.51 -5.82 24.24
CA SER A 177 -21.75 -4.85 25.31
C SER A 177 -20.51 -4.02 25.65
N ILE A 178 -20.75 -2.78 26.09
CA ILE A 178 -19.71 -1.93 26.69
C ILE A 178 -19.48 -2.43 28.12
N THR A 179 -18.38 -3.11 28.34
CA THR A 179 -18.05 -3.72 29.63
C THR A 179 -17.35 -2.74 30.57
N ASN A 180 -16.63 -1.75 30.03
CA ASN A 180 -15.99 -0.72 30.83
C ASN A 180 -15.73 0.59 30.07
N LEU A 181 -15.57 1.66 30.85
CA LEU A 181 -15.05 2.95 30.39
C LEU A 181 -13.85 3.32 31.25
N TYR A 182 -12.70 3.58 30.63
CA TYR A 182 -11.47 3.95 31.34
C TYR A 182 -11.14 5.42 31.13
N GLU A 183 -10.83 6.12 32.21
CA GLU A 183 -10.13 7.41 32.15
C GLU A 183 -8.72 7.18 31.60
N THR A 184 -8.03 6.16 32.12
CA THR A 184 -6.76 5.68 31.59
C THR A 184 -6.67 4.17 31.65
N VAL A 185 -6.05 3.56 30.64
CA VAL A 185 -5.67 2.15 30.66
C VAL A 185 -4.32 1.98 29.97
N ASN A 186 -3.45 1.15 30.52
CA ASN A 186 -2.21 0.76 29.85
C ASN A 186 -2.42 -0.57 29.12
N ILE A 187 -2.16 -0.58 27.82
CA ILE A 187 -2.23 -1.77 26.97
C ILE A 187 -0.85 -1.94 26.32
N ASN A 188 -0.19 -3.07 26.61
CA ASN A 188 1.16 -3.41 26.16
C ASN A 188 2.18 -2.26 26.33
N GLY A 189 2.17 -1.64 27.51
CA GLY A 189 3.11 -0.57 27.87
C GLY A 189 2.71 0.83 27.42
N THR A 190 1.69 0.97 26.57
CA THR A 190 1.17 2.28 26.13
C THR A 190 -0.05 2.68 26.93
N THR A 191 -0.03 3.87 27.55
CA THR A 191 -1.18 4.42 28.26
C THR A 191 -2.10 5.19 27.31
N TYR A 192 -3.35 4.76 27.24
CA TYR A 192 -4.42 5.40 26.49
C TYR A 192 -5.37 6.13 27.44
N GLN A 193 -5.99 7.20 26.96
CA GLN A 193 -6.99 7.99 27.68
C GLN A 193 -8.36 7.82 27.04
N ASP A 194 -9.41 7.95 27.85
CA ASP A 194 -10.80 7.90 27.40
C ASP A 194 -11.08 6.66 26.53
N VAL A 195 -11.01 5.48 27.13
CA VAL A 195 -11.09 4.20 26.41
C VAL A 195 -12.41 3.50 26.69
N VAL A 196 -13.05 3.02 25.63
CA VAL A 196 -14.24 2.16 25.68
C VAL A 196 -13.82 0.72 25.46
N GLU A 197 -14.15 -0.15 26.40
CA GLU A 197 -14.00 -1.60 26.25
C GLU A 197 -15.33 -2.21 25.82
N VAL A 198 -15.30 -2.96 24.72
CA VAL A 198 -16.47 -3.65 24.18
C VAL A 198 -16.18 -5.13 24.09
N ALA A 199 -17.00 -5.94 24.75
CA ALA A 199 -16.99 -7.39 24.63
C ALA A 199 -18.02 -7.85 23.58
N TYR A 200 -17.63 -8.81 22.75
CA TYR A 200 -18.45 -9.46 21.72
C TYR A 200 -18.45 -10.96 21.95
N GLN A 201 -19.48 -11.65 21.45
CA GLN A 201 -19.56 -13.12 21.46
C GLN A 201 -19.34 -13.68 22.88
N ASP A 202 -20.06 -13.13 23.87
CA ASP A 202 -19.93 -13.50 25.28
C ASP A 202 -18.51 -13.34 25.86
N GLY A 203 -17.75 -12.38 25.34
CA GLY A 203 -16.39 -12.08 25.80
C GLY A 203 -15.29 -12.87 25.09
N GLN A 204 -15.61 -13.63 24.03
CA GLN A 204 -14.59 -14.27 23.19
C GLN A 204 -13.77 -13.26 22.39
N GLN A 205 -14.35 -12.09 22.10
CA GLN A 205 -13.64 -10.99 21.47
C GLN A 205 -13.79 -9.72 22.30
N ILE A 206 -12.70 -8.99 22.53
CA ILE A 206 -12.72 -7.69 23.23
C ILE A 206 -12.06 -6.65 22.33
N LYS A 207 -12.71 -5.49 22.13
CA LYS A 207 -12.11 -4.35 21.44
C LYS A 207 -11.98 -3.16 22.39
N TYR A 208 -10.87 -2.44 22.27
CA TYR A 208 -10.61 -1.20 22.98
C TYR A 208 -10.59 -0.05 21.99
N PHE A 209 -11.49 0.92 22.21
CA PHE A 209 -11.58 2.14 21.40
C PHE A 209 -11.12 3.32 22.24
N ALA A 210 -10.01 3.98 21.87
CA ALA A 210 -9.55 5.18 22.54
C ALA A 210 -10.03 6.43 21.80
N LYS A 211 -10.50 7.42 22.56
CA LYS A 211 -11.01 8.68 22.02
C LYS A 211 -9.95 9.37 21.16
N GLY A 212 -10.31 9.73 19.93
CA GLY A 212 -9.44 10.40 18.96
C GLY A 212 -8.35 9.52 18.35
N LEU A 213 -8.23 8.24 18.74
CA LEU A 213 -7.26 7.30 18.16
C LEU A 213 -7.94 6.12 17.44
N GLY A 214 -9.16 5.77 17.87
CA GLY A 214 -9.93 4.66 17.32
C GLY A 214 -9.58 3.34 17.99
N ILE A 215 -9.49 2.25 17.21
CA ILE A 215 -9.21 0.92 17.74
C ILE A 215 -7.74 0.84 18.16
N VAL A 216 -7.49 0.63 19.45
CA VAL A 216 -6.14 0.48 20.01
C VAL A 216 -5.78 -0.97 20.36
N ALA A 217 -6.79 -1.82 20.52
CA ALA A 217 -6.60 -3.27 20.63
C ALA A 217 -7.84 -4.06 20.22
N GLU A 218 -7.62 -5.25 19.65
CA GLU A 218 -8.62 -6.31 19.45
C GLU A 218 -8.05 -7.61 20.01
N ILE A 219 -8.77 -8.26 20.92
CA ILE A 219 -8.36 -9.47 21.61
C ILE A 219 -9.30 -10.59 21.18
N TYR A 220 -8.73 -11.72 20.76
CA TYR A 220 -9.42 -12.96 20.41
C TYR A 220 -8.90 -14.09 21.33
N PRO A 221 -9.52 -15.29 21.33
CA PRO A 221 -9.07 -16.37 22.23
C PRO A 221 -7.63 -16.83 21.95
N ASP A 222 -7.25 -16.86 20.67
CA ASP A 222 -5.97 -17.37 20.20
C ASP A 222 -5.11 -16.30 19.51
N ASP A 223 -5.59 -15.06 19.42
CA ASP A 223 -4.86 -13.98 18.76
C ASP A 223 -5.11 -12.62 19.41
N SER A 224 -4.25 -11.65 19.11
CA SER A 224 -4.51 -10.27 19.43
C SER A 224 -3.89 -9.34 18.42
N LEU A 225 -4.63 -8.28 18.19
CA LEU A 225 -4.17 -7.11 17.50
C LEU A 225 -3.95 -5.96 18.48
N VAL A 226 -2.72 -5.46 18.62
CA VAL A 226 -2.43 -4.34 19.52
C VAL A 226 -1.71 -3.22 18.78
N LEU A 227 -2.20 -1.99 18.95
CA LEU A 227 -1.57 -0.80 18.40
C LEU A 227 -0.21 -0.59 19.07
N SER A 228 0.85 -0.58 18.26
CA SER A 228 2.23 -0.43 18.73
C SER A 228 2.78 0.98 18.52
N SER A 229 2.39 1.64 17.43
CA SER A 229 2.81 3.01 17.16
C SER A 229 1.81 3.77 16.31
N ILE A 230 1.82 5.10 16.46
CA ILE A 230 1.05 6.03 15.63
C ILE A 230 1.97 7.10 15.07
N SER A 231 1.87 7.33 13.76
CA SER A 231 2.43 8.53 13.12
C SER A 231 1.31 9.44 12.63
N GLN A 232 1.11 10.57 13.31
CA GLN A 232 0.12 11.57 12.93
C GLN A 232 0.61 12.48 11.79
N ASN A 233 -0.33 13.13 11.08
CA ASN A 233 -0.05 14.06 9.99
C ASN A 233 0.92 13.51 8.93
N SER A 234 0.79 12.23 8.62
CA SER A 234 1.74 11.47 7.83
C SER A 234 1.17 11.12 6.45
N TYR A 235 2.08 11.04 5.47
CA TYR A 235 1.80 10.48 4.14
C TYR A 235 2.01 8.97 4.20
N PHE A 236 1.09 8.20 3.64
CA PHE A 236 1.34 6.79 3.40
C PHE A 236 2.29 6.65 2.20
N GLN A 237 3.33 5.81 2.34
CA GLN A 237 4.33 5.62 1.30
C GLN A 237 4.34 4.16 0.84
N VAL A 238 4.29 3.96 -0.48
CA VAL A 238 4.42 2.64 -1.11
C VAL A 238 5.47 2.68 -2.21
N GLN A 239 6.05 1.53 -2.52
CA GLN A 239 6.87 1.35 -3.71
C GLN A 239 6.02 0.65 -4.77
N ILE A 240 6.00 1.19 -5.98
CA ILE A 240 5.23 0.63 -7.10
C ILE A 240 6.16 0.24 -8.25
N PRO A 241 5.90 -0.89 -8.94
CA PRO A 241 6.67 -1.27 -10.11
C PRO A 241 6.40 -0.31 -11.27
N ILE A 242 7.42 0.12 -11.98
CA ILE A 242 7.27 0.96 -13.17
C ILE A 242 8.10 0.41 -14.32
N LYS A 243 7.77 0.83 -15.54
CA LYS A 243 8.66 0.69 -16.69
C LYS A 243 9.37 2.00 -16.96
N ALA A 244 10.65 2.07 -16.63
CA ALA A 244 11.45 3.27 -16.83
C ALA A 244 12.11 3.28 -18.22
N PRO A 245 12.03 4.39 -18.98
CA PRO A 245 12.77 4.53 -20.23
C PRO A 245 14.25 4.82 -19.94
N GLN A 246 15.16 4.03 -20.51
CA GLN A 246 16.61 4.18 -20.32
C GLN A 246 17.38 4.06 -21.65
N GLN A 247 18.50 4.76 -21.75
CA GLN A 247 19.46 4.62 -22.85
C GLN A 247 20.49 3.54 -22.49
N VAL A 248 20.47 2.43 -23.22
CA VAL A 248 21.40 1.30 -23.07
C VAL A 248 22.02 1.02 -24.44
N ASP A 249 23.35 1.09 -24.56
CA ASP A 249 24.07 0.85 -25.83
C ASP A 249 23.50 1.65 -27.03
N ASN A 250 23.22 2.95 -26.81
CA ASN A 250 22.58 3.86 -27.79
C ASN A 250 21.16 3.43 -28.23
N LYS A 251 20.52 2.57 -27.44
CA LYS A 251 19.14 2.15 -27.64
C LYS A 251 18.27 2.62 -26.49
N LEU A 252 17.10 3.15 -26.83
CA LEU A 252 16.08 3.46 -25.86
C LEU A 252 15.30 2.17 -25.54
N VAL A 253 15.28 1.75 -24.29
CA VAL A 253 14.61 0.53 -23.82
C VAL A 253 13.76 0.82 -22.59
N LEU A 254 12.76 -0.02 -22.32
CA LEU A 254 12.07 -0.02 -21.03
C LEU A 254 12.74 -1.03 -20.11
N VAL A 255 13.02 -0.61 -18.87
CA VAL A 255 13.53 -1.49 -17.82
C VAL A 255 12.56 -1.53 -16.66
N ASP A 256 12.54 -2.65 -15.95
CA ASP A 256 11.83 -2.77 -14.69
C ASP A 256 12.51 -1.91 -13.63
N ASP A 257 11.72 -1.08 -12.96
CA ASP A 257 12.18 -0.26 -11.84
C ASP A 257 11.06 -0.14 -10.79
N VAL A 258 11.34 0.52 -9.68
CA VAL A 258 10.36 0.83 -8.64
C VAL A 258 10.38 2.32 -8.33
N ALA A 259 9.20 2.90 -8.18
CA ALA A 259 9.05 4.31 -7.83
C ALA A 259 8.33 4.48 -6.49
N PRO A 260 8.79 5.41 -5.63
CA PRO A 260 8.08 5.74 -4.41
C PRO A 260 6.87 6.60 -4.74
N ILE A 261 5.72 6.21 -4.21
CA ILE A 261 4.51 7.03 -4.18
C ILE A 261 4.20 7.41 -2.74
N LYS A 262 3.73 8.64 -2.57
CA LYS A 262 3.20 9.16 -1.32
C LYS A 262 1.80 9.69 -1.55
N PHE A 263 0.89 9.36 -0.64
CA PHE A 263 -0.47 9.91 -0.67
C PHE A 263 -1.01 10.23 0.73
N GLN A 264 -1.99 11.13 0.75
CA GLN A 264 -2.76 11.49 1.94
C GLN A 264 -4.18 10.90 1.90
N THR A 265 -4.88 10.93 3.04
CA THR A 265 -6.32 10.64 3.07
C THR A 265 -7.06 11.52 2.07
N ASN A 266 -8.01 10.94 1.35
CA ASN A 266 -8.79 11.52 0.26
C ASN A 266 -7.97 11.93 -0.98
N GLU A 267 -6.76 11.39 -1.16
CA GLU A 267 -6.00 11.67 -2.36
C GLU A 267 -6.43 10.81 -3.55
N GLU A 268 -6.97 11.48 -4.57
CA GLU A 268 -7.41 10.84 -5.81
C GLU A 268 -6.24 10.29 -6.64
N SER A 269 -6.45 9.13 -7.27
CA SER A 269 -5.45 8.46 -8.10
C SER A 269 -4.84 9.35 -9.19
N ALA A 270 -5.62 10.24 -9.81
CA ALA A 270 -5.14 11.19 -10.81
C ALA A 270 -4.04 12.12 -10.25
N ASN A 271 -4.19 12.60 -9.02
CA ASN A 271 -3.17 13.42 -8.35
C ASN A 271 -1.92 12.60 -8.03
N ILE A 272 -2.09 11.36 -7.60
CA ILE A 272 -0.98 10.44 -7.32
C ILE A 272 -0.13 10.20 -8.57
N TYR A 273 -0.76 9.87 -9.70
CA TYR A 273 -0.04 9.67 -10.96
C TYR A 273 0.56 10.95 -11.53
N THR A 274 -0.10 12.10 -11.32
CA THR A 274 0.51 13.41 -11.65
C THR A 274 1.83 13.58 -10.91
N LYS A 275 1.83 13.40 -9.58
CA LYS A 275 3.04 13.50 -8.75
C LYS A 275 4.10 12.47 -9.17
N LEU A 276 3.69 11.23 -9.44
CA LEU A 276 4.59 10.18 -9.93
C LEU A 276 5.29 10.61 -11.21
N PHE A 277 4.52 10.95 -12.26
CA PHE A 277 5.08 11.27 -13.57
C PHE A 277 5.93 12.54 -13.55
N GLN A 278 5.58 13.52 -12.72
CA GLN A 278 6.42 14.71 -12.49
C GLN A 278 7.73 14.33 -11.79
N THR A 279 7.68 13.46 -10.77
CA THR A 279 8.87 12.98 -10.05
C THR A 279 9.80 12.18 -10.95
N LEU A 280 9.24 11.38 -11.87
CA LEU A 280 10.00 10.65 -12.87
C LEU A 280 10.51 11.53 -14.02
N GLY A 281 10.13 12.81 -14.07
CA GLY A 281 10.48 13.74 -15.16
C GLY A 281 9.83 13.37 -16.50
N TRP A 282 8.76 12.57 -16.49
CA TRP A 282 8.01 12.17 -17.68
C TRP A 282 7.07 13.28 -18.14
N ILE A 283 6.59 14.10 -17.21
CA ILE A 283 5.79 15.30 -17.48
C ILE A 283 6.34 16.49 -16.71
N THR A 284 6.08 17.69 -17.21
CA THR A 284 6.50 18.94 -16.55
C THR A 284 5.54 19.34 -15.43
N PRO A 285 5.95 20.23 -14.50
CA PRO A 285 5.11 20.62 -13.35
C PRO A 285 3.77 21.29 -13.69
N ASP A 286 3.63 21.86 -14.90
CA ASP A 286 2.40 22.47 -15.40
C ASP A 286 1.41 21.46 -16.00
N ILE A 287 1.84 20.21 -16.19
CA ILE A 287 0.98 19.14 -16.70
C ILE A 287 0.45 18.30 -15.56
N SER A 288 -0.83 17.93 -15.66
CA SER A 288 -1.51 17.07 -14.70
C SER A 288 -2.30 15.97 -15.41
N VAL A 289 -2.55 14.88 -14.70
CA VAL A 289 -3.57 13.89 -15.04
C VAL A 289 -4.90 14.43 -14.52
N ASN A 290 -5.84 14.69 -15.41
CA ASN A 290 -7.19 15.14 -15.07
C ASN A 290 -8.02 14.01 -14.46
N LYS A 291 -7.95 12.83 -15.06
CA LYS A 291 -8.80 11.70 -14.71
C LYS A 291 -8.15 10.39 -15.09
N ILE A 292 -8.43 9.36 -14.29
CA ILE A 292 -8.12 7.97 -14.60
C ILE A 292 -9.42 7.19 -14.52
N ASN A 293 -9.79 6.51 -15.60
CA ASN A 293 -11.01 5.69 -15.65
C ASN A 293 -10.65 4.27 -16.06
N LYS A 294 -10.88 3.32 -15.17
CA LYS A 294 -10.78 1.91 -15.50
C LYS A 294 -12.05 1.48 -16.22
N GLU A 295 -11.88 0.95 -17.42
CA GLU A 295 -12.91 0.27 -18.19
C GLU A 295 -12.68 -1.24 -18.12
N THR A 296 -13.56 -2.05 -18.73
CA THR A 296 -13.47 -3.51 -18.64
C THR A 296 -12.14 -4.07 -19.15
N TYR A 297 -11.60 -3.51 -20.25
CA TYR A 297 -10.40 -4.05 -20.93
C TYR A 297 -9.23 -3.07 -21.01
N TYR A 298 -9.48 -1.79 -20.71
CA TYR A 298 -8.46 -0.75 -20.83
C TYR A 298 -8.59 0.27 -19.71
N ILE A 299 -7.58 1.12 -19.57
CA ILE A 299 -7.63 2.28 -18.70
C ILE A 299 -7.45 3.55 -19.49
N ASN A 300 -8.32 4.52 -19.29
CA ASN A 300 -8.17 5.86 -19.83
C ASN A 300 -7.36 6.73 -18.86
N VAL A 301 -6.36 7.42 -19.39
CA VAL A 301 -5.54 8.42 -18.68
C VAL A 301 -5.68 9.74 -19.43
N ASP A 302 -6.40 10.67 -18.82
CA ASP A 302 -6.64 11.98 -19.41
C ASP A 302 -5.68 13.02 -18.84
N PHE A 303 -5.00 13.76 -19.70
CA PHE A 303 -4.03 14.80 -19.33
C PHE A 303 -4.54 16.21 -19.63
N THR A 304 -3.95 17.19 -18.96
CA THR A 304 -4.08 18.59 -19.33
C THR A 304 -3.46 18.88 -20.71
N PRO A 305 -3.92 19.93 -21.40
CA PRO A 305 -3.30 20.38 -22.66
C PRO A 305 -1.80 20.67 -22.50
N GLY A 306 -1.03 20.39 -23.55
CA GLY A 306 0.42 20.63 -23.58
C GLY A 306 1.28 19.39 -23.25
N ILE A 307 0.68 18.27 -22.85
CA ILE A 307 1.38 17.03 -22.48
C ILE A 307 2.42 16.58 -23.52
N VAL A 308 2.07 16.59 -24.81
CA VAL A 308 2.99 16.19 -25.90
C VAL A 308 4.21 17.12 -25.98
N ALA A 309 4.01 18.43 -25.81
CA ALA A 309 5.11 19.38 -25.77
C ALA A 309 5.98 19.16 -24.53
N ALA A 310 5.37 18.87 -23.38
CA ALA A 310 6.07 18.57 -22.14
C ALA A 310 6.94 17.31 -22.24
N MET A 311 6.40 16.20 -22.76
CA MET A 311 7.17 14.96 -22.96
C MET A 311 8.39 15.19 -23.87
N ASN A 312 8.25 16.05 -24.88
CA ASN A 312 9.33 16.38 -25.82
C ASN A 312 10.40 17.32 -25.24
N GLN A 313 10.27 17.79 -23.99
CA GLN A 313 11.35 18.47 -23.26
C GLN A 313 12.34 17.49 -22.62
N ASN A 314 11.99 16.20 -22.55
CA ASN A 314 12.85 15.14 -22.02
C ASN A 314 13.77 14.57 -23.13
N GLU A 315 14.99 14.16 -22.77
CA GLU A 315 15.95 13.52 -23.69
C GLU A 315 15.38 12.28 -24.39
N VAL A 316 14.55 11.49 -23.70
CA VAL A 316 13.92 10.28 -24.30
C VAL A 316 12.66 10.59 -25.10
N THR A 317 12.17 11.83 -25.05
CA THR A 317 10.97 12.34 -25.75
C THR A 317 9.70 11.51 -25.47
N GLU A 318 8.60 11.82 -26.14
CA GLU A 318 7.39 11.00 -26.07
C GLU A 318 7.61 9.56 -26.58
N ARG A 319 8.67 9.30 -27.39
CA ARG A 319 9.03 7.95 -27.84
C ARG A 319 9.33 7.02 -26.68
N GLY A 320 10.00 7.48 -25.63
CA GLY A 320 10.25 6.69 -24.42
C GLY A 320 9.13 6.80 -23.40
N ILE A 321 8.59 8.01 -23.23
CA ILE A 321 7.63 8.30 -22.16
C ILE A 321 6.27 7.65 -22.41
N ILE A 322 5.75 7.65 -23.64
CA ILE A 322 4.44 7.03 -23.92
C ILE A 322 4.47 5.52 -23.63
N PRO A 323 5.43 4.73 -24.15
CA PRO A 323 5.55 3.31 -23.79
C PRO A 323 5.73 3.08 -22.29
N ALA A 324 6.51 3.92 -21.61
CA ALA A 324 6.73 3.83 -20.17
C ALA A 324 5.44 3.99 -19.37
N ILE A 325 4.65 5.03 -19.66
CA ILE A 325 3.33 5.27 -19.05
C ILE A 325 2.41 4.11 -19.38
N VAL A 326 2.29 3.72 -20.65
CA VAL A 326 1.36 2.68 -21.09
C VAL A 326 1.64 1.36 -20.38
N MET A 327 2.89 0.90 -20.39
CA MET A 327 3.25 -0.37 -19.76
C MET A 327 3.10 -0.34 -18.24
N THR A 328 3.46 0.76 -17.59
CA THR A 328 3.25 0.93 -16.14
C THR A 328 1.77 0.84 -15.79
N MET A 329 0.90 1.51 -16.55
CA MET A 329 -0.55 1.50 -16.29
C MET A 329 -1.19 0.14 -16.56
N ILE A 330 -0.75 -0.57 -17.61
CA ILE A 330 -1.21 -1.95 -17.89
C ILE A 330 -0.89 -2.88 -16.72
N GLU A 331 0.34 -2.84 -16.21
CA GLU A 331 0.77 -3.71 -15.12
C GLU A 331 0.07 -3.37 -13.80
N HIS A 332 -0.10 -2.09 -13.49
CA HIS A 332 -0.79 -1.67 -12.27
C HIS A 332 -2.26 -2.05 -12.22
N TYR A 333 -2.97 -1.90 -13.34
CA TYR A 333 -4.42 -2.08 -13.36
C TYR A 333 -4.87 -3.44 -13.87
N GLY A 334 -3.93 -4.26 -14.36
CA GLY A 334 -4.20 -5.57 -14.93
C GLY A 334 -5.10 -5.49 -16.16
N VAL A 335 -4.89 -4.49 -17.01
CA VAL A 335 -5.69 -4.25 -18.23
C VAL A 335 -4.90 -4.59 -19.50
N GLU A 336 -5.60 -4.78 -20.62
CA GLU A 336 -4.96 -5.16 -21.88
C GLU A 336 -4.41 -3.97 -22.66
N ALA A 337 -4.95 -2.76 -22.43
CA ALA A 337 -4.59 -1.56 -23.15
C ALA A 337 -4.72 -0.28 -22.31
N VAL A 338 -4.14 0.81 -22.81
CA VAL A 338 -4.28 2.16 -22.26
C VAL A 338 -4.81 3.10 -23.34
N GLN A 339 -5.74 3.97 -22.98
CA GLN A 339 -6.16 5.09 -23.82
C GLN A 339 -5.56 6.37 -23.24
N LEU A 340 -4.79 7.10 -24.04
CA LEU A 340 -4.22 8.39 -23.64
C LEU A 340 -5.02 9.52 -24.28
N THR A 341 -5.55 10.42 -23.46
CA THR A 341 -6.37 11.56 -23.92
C THR A 341 -5.88 12.89 -23.37
N VAL A 342 -6.30 13.98 -24.04
CA VAL A 342 -6.12 15.37 -23.61
C VAL A 342 -7.49 16.02 -23.60
N ASN A 343 -8.00 16.36 -22.41
CA ASN A 343 -9.35 16.86 -22.22
C ASN A 343 -10.43 16.02 -22.94
N GLY A 344 -10.32 14.69 -22.84
CA GLY A 344 -11.23 13.72 -23.43
C GLY A 344 -11.05 13.45 -24.92
N LEU A 345 -10.11 14.11 -25.59
CA LEU A 345 -9.77 13.86 -27.00
C LEU A 345 -8.51 13.01 -27.10
N GLY A 346 -8.39 12.18 -28.14
CA GLY A 346 -7.20 11.35 -28.35
C GLY A 346 -5.90 12.16 -28.31
N MET A 347 -4.93 11.75 -27.48
CA MET A 347 -3.63 12.39 -27.41
C MET A 347 -2.81 12.02 -28.65
N THR A 348 -2.52 13.00 -29.52
CA THR A 348 -1.80 12.78 -30.78
C THR A 348 -0.31 13.10 -30.63
N PRO A 349 0.57 12.07 -30.57
CA PRO A 349 2.02 12.29 -30.53
C PRO A 349 2.60 12.79 -31.86
N ASN A 350 3.79 13.39 -31.80
CA ASN A 350 4.52 13.92 -32.96
C ASN A 350 5.44 12.88 -33.64
N THR A 351 5.94 11.91 -32.88
CA THR A 351 7.09 11.06 -33.26
C THR A 351 6.77 9.57 -33.31
N ILE A 352 5.58 9.18 -32.86
CA ILE A 352 5.04 7.82 -32.99
C ILE A 352 3.63 7.92 -33.58
N SER A 353 3.21 6.88 -34.32
CA SER A 353 1.86 6.85 -34.89
C SER A 353 0.82 6.72 -33.79
N TYR A 354 -0.24 7.53 -33.86
CA TYR A 354 -1.41 7.34 -33.02
C TYR A 354 -2.08 6.01 -33.40
N PRO A 355 -2.37 5.11 -32.44
CA PRO A 355 -2.92 3.80 -32.74
C PRO A 355 -4.36 3.89 -33.24
N ASP A 356 -4.75 2.94 -34.10
CA ASP A 356 -6.13 2.81 -34.55
C ASP A 356 -7.06 2.58 -33.34
N GLY A 357 -8.16 3.33 -33.29
CA GLY A 357 -9.08 3.30 -32.15
C GLY A 357 -8.56 3.98 -30.88
N GLY A 358 -7.34 4.53 -30.88
CA GLY A 358 -6.76 5.25 -29.75
C GLY A 358 -6.31 4.39 -28.58
N LEU A 359 -6.22 3.07 -28.76
CA LEU A 359 -5.83 2.12 -27.73
C LEU A 359 -4.38 1.67 -27.92
N TRP A 360 -3.58 1.88 -26.89
CA TRP A 360 -2.17 1.50 -26.81
C TRP A 360 -2.05 0.12 -26.16
N TYR A 361 -1.55 -0.87 -26.89
CA TYR A 361 -1.36 -2.25 -26.44
C TYR A 361 0.13 -2.57 -26.19
N PRO A 362 0.46 -3.50 -25.27
CA PRO A 362 1.84 -3.98 -25.13
C PRO A 362 2.35 -4.50 -26.48
N ASN A 363 3.43 -3.92 -26.98
CA ASN A 363 4.13 -4.40 -28.17
C ASN A 363 5.51 -4.95 -27.76
N ASP A 364 5.96 -6.04 -28.39
CA ASP A 364 7.31 -6.59 -28.18
C ASP A 364 8.42 -5.57 -28.46
N MET A 365 8.16 -4.56 -29.32
CA MET A 365 9.06 -3.44 -29.52
C MET A 365 9.29 -2.62 -28.25
N TRP A 366 8.25 -2.41 -27.43
CA TRP A 366 8.39 -1.68 -26.16
C TRP A 366 9.21 -2.45 -25.12
N LYS A 367 9.33 -3.77 -25.27
CA LYS A 367 10.04 -4.63 -24.32
C LYS A 367 11.56 -4.68 -24.55
N THR A 368 12.05 -4.31 -25.73
CA THR A 368 13.45 -4.60 -26.10
C THR A 368 14.18 -3.52 -26.91
N ASP A 369 13.50 -2.69 -27.71
CA ASP A 369 14.12 -1.58 -28.47
C ASP A 369 13.05 -0.61 -28.99
N ILE A 370 12.96 0.58 -28.38
CA ILE A 370 11.98 1.61 -28.71
C ILE A 370 12.43 2.48 -29.90
N ASN A 371 13.68 2.30 -30.37
CA ASN A 371 14.22 3.10 -31.46
C ASN A 371 13.74 2.66 -32.86
N GLN A 372 13.03 1.54 -32.99
CA GLN A 372 12.48 1.10 -34.28
C GLN A 372 11.30 1.98 -34.71
N SER A 373 11.36 2.51 -35.94
CA SER A 373 10.29 3.30 -36.55
C SER A 373 9.07 2.42 -36.84
N PHE A 374 7.88 2.89 -36.47
CA PHE A 374 6.63 2.36 -37.01
C PHE A 374 6.56 2.77 -38.49
N SER A 375 6.75 1.80 -39.39
CA SER A 375 6.62 2.00 -40.84
C SER A 375 5.16 2.02 -41.29
#